data_AF-A0A7S2MTD8-F1
#
_entry.id   AF-A0A7S2MTD8-F1
#
_cell.length_a   1.000
_cell.length_b   1.000
_cell.length_c   1.000
_cell.angle_alpha   90.00
_cell.angle_beta   90.00
_cell.angle_gamma   90.00
#
_symmetry.space_group_name_H-M   'P 1'
#
loop_
_entity.id
_entity.type
_entity.pdbx_description
1 polymer ?
#
loop_
_entity_poly.entity_id
_entity_poly.type
_entity_poly.pdbx_seq_one_letter_code
_entity_poly.pdbx_strand_id
1 'polypeptide(L)'
;NSIRSAAEGGRGPADDLEALGWVLLYGLFGKLPWFSCTKGAVWKAGRLSDEDRVAICGEVAKMKAELLDVGAKAFGPGWRHLAEAPGELLRYLDLCRRA
;
A
#
# COMPACT_ATOMS: atom_id res chain seq x y z
N ASN A 1 0.55 6.68 2.62
CA ASN A 1 -0.77 6.46 3.24
C ASN A 1 -0.95 5.00 3.55
N SER A 2 -1.36 4.71 4.78
CA SER A 2 -1.80 3.39 5.23
C SER A 2 -3.23 3.12 4.74
N ILE A 3 -3.70 1.89 4.85
CA ILE A 3 -5.07 1.52 4.47
C ILE A 3 -6.08 2.24 5.38
N ARG A 4 -5.83 2.21 6.70
CA ARG A 4 -6.69 2.82 7.72
C ARG A 4 -6.77 4.35 7.61
N SER A 5 -5.61 5.02 7.54
CA SER A 5 -5.57 6.50 7.44
C SER A 5 -6.26 7.04 6.19
N ALA A 6 -6.36 6.25 5.12
CA ALA A 6 -7.09 6.63 3.92
C ALA A 6 -8.62 6.55 4.07
N ALA A 7 -9.12 5.71 4.99
CA ALA A 7 -10.55 5.50 5.21
C ALA A 7 -11.12 6.36 6.35
N GLU A 8 -10.42 6.45 7.48
CA GLU A 8 -10.95 7.03 8.72
C GLU A 8 -10.46 8.47 8.97
N GLY A 9 -9.42 8.88 8.26
CA GLY A 9 -8.73 10.14 8.53
C GLY A 9 -7.89 10.08 9.81
N GLY A 10 -6.73 10.73 9.79
CA GLY A 10 -5.79 10.71 10.91
C GLY A 10 -4.68 9.67 10.75
N ARG A 11 -3.55 9.94 11.39
CA ARG A 11 -2.34 9.11 11.38
C ARG A 11 -1.99 8.74 12.82
N GLY A 12 -1.67 7.48 13.03
CA GLY A 12 -1.17 6.93 14.29
C GLY A 12 0.02 6.00 14.07
N PRO A 13 0.63 5.49 15.14
CA PRO A 13 1.87 4.70 15.06
C PRO A 13 1.75 3.44 14.18
N ALA A 14 0.58 2.79 14.18
CA ALA A 14 0.32 1.62 13.33
C ALA A 14 0.43 1.93 11.83
N ASP A 15 0.12 3.17 11.41
CA ASP A 15 0.20 3.58 10.02
C ASP A 15 1.65 3.68 9.52
N ASP A 16 2.58 4.05 10.41
CA ASP A 16 4.01 4.09 10.12
C ASP A 16 4.63 2.70 10.12
N LEU A 17 4.17 1.82 11.03
CA LEU A 17 4.51 0.40 11.02
C LEU A 17 4.03 -0.30 9.75
N GLU A 18 2.82 -0.01 9.28
CA GLU A 18 2.31 -0.48 7.99
C GLU A 18 3.22 -0.01 6.85
N ALA A 19 3.57 1.29 6.84
CA ALA A 19 4.45 1.86 5.83
C ALA A 19 5.82 1.17 5.80
N LEU A 20 6.40 0.88 6.97
CA LEU A 20 7.66 0.13 7.08
C LEU A 20 7.52 -1.28 6.48
N GLY A 21 6.43 -1.98 6.76
CA GLY A 21 6.17 -3.30 6.19
C GLY A 21 6.14 -3.28 4.66
N TRP A 22 5.52 -2.26 4.07
CA TRP A 22 5.51 -2.10 2.61
C TRP A 22 6.89 -1.75 2.04
N VAL A 23 7.69 -0.95 2.76
CA VAL A 23 9.08 -0.66 2.36
C VAL A 23 9.93 -1.94 2.39
N LEU A 24 9.77 -2.79 3.40
CA LEU A 24 10.46 -4.07 3.48
C LEU A 24 10.05 -5.00 2.33
N LEU A 25 8.74 -5.09 2.06
CA LEU A 25 8.24 -5.89 0.93
C LEU A 25 8.81 -5.39 -0.39
N TYR A 26 8.86 -4.07 -0.60
CA TYR A 26 9.47 -3.47 -1.79
C TYR A 26 10.98 -3.76 -1.88
N GLY A 27 11.71 -3.62 -0.78
CA GLY A 27 13.16 -3.82 -0.75
C GLY A 27 13.57 -5.26 -1.05
N LEU A 28 12.77 -6.24 -0.61
CA LEU A 28 13.07 -7.66 -0.77
C LEU A 28 12.49 -8.27 -2.05
N PHE A 29 11.29 -7.85 -2.45
CA PHE A 29 10.56 -8.45 -3.59
C PHE A 29 10.40 -7.49 -4.77
N GLY A 30 10.92 -6.27 -4.69
CA GLY A 30 10.84 -5.30 -5.78
C GLY A 30 9.46 -4.65 -5.89
N LYS A 31 9.12 -4.19 -7.10
CA LYS A 31 7.99 -3.26 -7.32
C LYS A 31 6.67 -3.78 -6.75
N LEU A 32 5.84 -2.82 -6.33
CA LEU A 32 4.49 -3.06 -5.79
C LEU A 32 3.39 -2.55 -6.75
N PRO A 33 2.18 -3.13 -6.74
CA PRO A 33 1.13 -2.84 -7.72
C PRO A 33 0.76 -1.37 -7.87
N TRP A 34 0.63 -0.65 -6.75
CA TRP A 34 0.20 0.74 -6.72
C TRP A 34 1.25 1.75 -7.19
N PHE A 35 2.48 1.32 -7.52
CA PHE A 35 3.43 2.24 -8.15
C PHE A 35 2.97 2.72 -9.53
N SER A 36 2.06 2.00 -10.19
CA SER A 36 1.45 2.43 -11.44
C SER A 36 0.62 3.71 -11.29
N CYS A 37 -0.19 3.82 -10.23
CA CYS A 37 -1.04 4.98 -9.98
C CYS A 37 -0.31 6.13 -9.28
N THR A 38 0.81 5.87 -8.59
CA THR A 38 1.59 6.94 -7.94
C THR A 38 2.68 7.56 -8.83
N LYS A 39 3.05 6.93 -9.96
CA LYS A 39 4.20 7.35 -10.79
C LYS A 39 4.05 8.75 -11.39
N GLY A 40 2.83 9.18 -11.71
CA GLY A 40 2.55 10.50 -12.29
C GLY A 40 2.28 11.60 -11.27
N ALA A 41 2.18 11.27 -9.98
CA ALA A 41 1.75 12.20 -8.95
C ALA A 41 2.90 13.06 -8.43
N VAL A 42 2.70 14.39 -8.43
CA VAL A 42 3.66 15.35 -7.88
C VAL A 42 3.29 15.66 -6.43
N TRP A 43 3.82 14.89 -5.48
CA TRP A 43 3.51 14.98 -4.05
C TRP A 43 4.00 16.24 -3.33
N LYS A 44 4.49 17.24 -4.07
CA LYS A 44 4.93 18.53 -3.52
C LYS A 44 3.71 19.39 -3.19
N ALA A 45 3.73 20.05 -2.03
CA ALA A 45 2.65 20.95 -1.61
C ALA A 45 2.28 21.96 -2.73
N GLY A 46 1.00 22.07 -3.02
CA GLY A 46 0.45 22.95 -4.07
C GLY A 46 0.62 22.45 -5.51
N ARG A 47 1.11 21.23 -5.74
CA ARG A 47 1.26 20.63 -7.09
C ARG A 47 0.33 19.47 -7.37
N LEU A 48 -0.31 18.92 -6.34
CA LEU A 48 -1.36 17.92 -6.43
C LEU A 48 -2.59 18.52 -5.75
N SER A 49 -3.75 18.46 -6.41
CA SER A 49 -5.00 18.87 -5.78
C SER A 49 -5.32 17.95 -4.59
N ASP A 50 -6.10 18.45 -3.64
CA ASP A 50 -6.52 17.62 -2.51
C ASP A 50 -7.45 16.50 -2.99
N GLU A 51 -8.26 16.73 -4.02
CA GLU A 51 -9.10 15.71 -4.65
C GLU A 51 -8.27 14.59 -5.28
N ASP A 52 -7.25 14.94 -6.08
CA ASP A 52 -6.36 13.95 -6.71
C ASP A 52 -5.58 13.17 -5.64
N ARG A 53 -5.14 13.86 -4.58
CA ARG A 53 -4.46 13.23 -3.46
C ARG A 53 -5.35 12.20 -2.79
N VAL A 54 -6.59 12.55 -2.47
CA VAL A 54 -7.57 11.63 -1.87
C VAL A 54 -7.83 10.45 -2.80
N ALA A 55 -8.06 10.71 -4.09
CA ALA A 55 -8.33 9.66 -5.07
C ALA A 55 -7.18 8.66 -5.21
N ILE A 56 -5.95 9.14 -5.40
CA ILE A 56 -4.76 8.27 -5.53
C ILE A 56 -4.53 7.48 -4.25
N CYS A 57 -4.70 8.12 -3.08
CA CYS A 57 -4.49 7.44 -1.81
C CYS A 57 -5.55 6.38 -1.52
N GLY A 58 -6.81 6.63 -1.91
CA GLY A 58 -7.89 5.64 -1.86
C GLY A 58 -7.59 4.43 -2.73
N GLU A 59 -7.09 4.67 -3.96
CA GLU A 59 -6.72 3.57 -4.86
C GLU A 59 -5.54 2.75 -4.32
N VAL A 60 -4.50 3.42 -3.80
CA VAL A 60 -3.37 2.74 -3.13
C VAL A 60 -3.86 1.89 -1.96
N ALA A 61 -4.77 2.42 -1.13
CA ALA A 61 -5.33 1.69 0.01
C ALA A 61 -6.11 0.44 -0.43
N LYS A 62 -6.94 0.57 -1.49
CA LYS A 62 -7.66 -0.56 -2.08
C LYS A 62 -6.72 -1.64 -2.60
N MET A 63 -5.69 -1.27 -3.36
CA MET A 63 -4.72 -2.22 -3.89
C MET A 63 -3.92 -2.92 -2.78
N LYS A 64 -3.57 -2.20 -1.71
CA LYS A 64 -2.92 -2.80 -0.54
C LYS A 64 -3.83 -3.83 0.14
N ALA A 65 -5.10 -3.48 0.36
CA ALA A 65 -6.07 -4.39 0.95
C ALA A 65 -6.26 -5.65 0.08
N GLU A 66 -6.41 -5.47 -1.23
CA GLU A 66 -6.55 -6.58 -2.18
C GLU A 66 -5.33 -7.50 -2.19
N LEU A 67 -4.12 -6.95 -2.08
CA LEU A 67 -2.91 -7.75 -1.93
C LEU A 67 -2.91 -8.58 -0.64
N LEU A 68 -3.43 -8.05 0.47
CA LEU A 68 -3.50 -8.79 1.74
C LEU A 68 -4.63 -9.83 1.75
N ASP A 69 -5.78 -9.50 1.16
CA ASP A 69 -6.99 -10.34 1.23
C ASP A 69 -7.01 -11.45 0.17
N VAL A 70 -6.53 -11.14 -1.04
CA VAL A 70 -6.57 -12.05 -2.21
C VAL A 70 -5.17 -12.57 -2.57
N GLY A 71 -4.12 -11.81 -2.23
CA GLY A 71 -2.75 -12.12 -2.61
C GLY A 71 -2.38 -11.61 -4.01
N ALA A 72 -1.11 -11.86 -4.38
CA ALA A 72 -0.50 -11.34 -5.60
C ALA A 72 -1.24 -11.72 -6.91
N LYS A 73 -2.00 -12.81 -6.89
CA LYS A 73 -2.79 -13.28 -8.04
C LYS A 73 -3.85 -12.26 -8.52
N ALA A 74 -4.31 -11.37 -7.65
CA ALA A 74 -5.29 -10.34 -7.99
C ALA A 74 -4.79 -9.37 -9.07
N PHE A 75 -3.47 -9.15 -9.15
CA PHE A 75 -2.87 -8.16 -10.05
C PHE A 75 -2.36 -8.77 -11.37
N GLY A 76 -2.50 -10.09 -11.54
CA GLY A 76 -2.09 -10.80 -12.75
C GLY A 76 -0.64 -11.31 -12.75
N PRO A 77 -0.18 -11.92 -13.87
CA PRO A 77 1.07 -12.68 -13.92
C PRO A 77 2.34 -11.86 -13.63
N GLY A 78 2.31 -10.54 -13.87
CA GLY A 78 3.45 -9.65 -13.63
C GLY A 78 3.80 -9.43 -12.16
N TRP A 79 3.00 -9.96 -11.23
CA TRP A 79 3.19 -9.80 -9.79
C TRP A 79 3.44 -11.12 -9.06
N ARG A 80 3.70 -12.22 -9.80
CA ARG A 80 3.93 -13.55 -9.20
C ARG A 80 5.07 -13.57 -8.19
N HIS A 81 6.08 -12.70 -8.33
CA HIS A 81 7.17 -12.56 -7.38
C HIS A 81 6.72 -12.18 -5.97
N LEU A 82 5.57 -11.51 -5.82
CA LEU A 82 5.00 -11.18 -4.51
C LEU A 82 4.33 -12.39 -3.84
N ALA A 83 4.09 -13.49 -4.56
CA ALA A 83 3.57 -14.72 -3.96
C ALA A 83 4.60 -15.45 -3.07
N GLU A 84 5.88 -15.11 -3.23
CA GLU A 84 6.99 -15.64 -2.42
C GLU A 84 7.21 -14.83 -1.13
N ALA A 85 6.42 -13.77 -0.90
CA ALA A 85 6.51 -12.96 0.29
C ALA A 85 6.29 -13.79 1.57
N PRO A 86 7.09 -13.61 2.63
CA PRO A 86 6.93 -14.37 3.87
C PRO A 86 5.55 -14.14 4.48
N GLY A 87 4.88 -15.22 4.87
CA GLY A 87 3.55 -15.14 5.49
C GLY A 87 3.53 -14.31 6.77
N GLU A 88 4.65 -14.26 7.49
CA GLU A 88 4.86 -13.43 8.68
C GLU A 88 4.81 -11.93 8.35
N LEU A 89 5.39 -11.52 7.22
CA LEU A 89 5.35 -10.12 6.78
C LEU A 89 3.94 -9.71 6.37
N LEU A 90 3.22 -10.58 5.66
CA LEU A 90 1.81 -10.35 5.30
C LEU A 90 0.91 -10.29 6.54
N ARG A 91 1.15 -11.15 7.52
CA ARG A 91 0.45 -11.13 8.81
C ARG A 91 0.75 -9.86 9.62
N TYR A 92 2.01 -9.43 9.64
CA TYR A 92 2.40 -8.17 10.26
C TYR A 92 1.65 -6.97 9.64
N LEU A 93 1.57 -6.91 8.31
CA LEU A 93 0.83 -5.87 7.60
C LEU A 93 -0.67 -5.92 7.91
N ASP A 94 -1.27 -7.11 7.97
CA ASP A 94 -2.67 -7.27 8.35
C ASP A 94 -2.95 -6.85 9.81
N LEU A 95 -2.02 -7.11 10.73
CA LEU A 95 -2.12 -6.62 12.11
C LEU A 95 -2.05 -5.09 12.17
N CYS A 96 -1.12 -4.46 11.43
CA CYS A 96 -1.02 -3.00 11.37
C CYS A 96 -2.29 -2.37 10.80
N ARG A 97 -2.93 -3.01 9.81
CA ARG A 97 -4.20 -2.56 9.23
C ARG A 97 -5.35 -2.52 10.24
N ARG A 98 -5.33 -3.41 11.25
CA ARG A 98 -6.44 -3.61 12.21
C ARG A 98 -6.24 -2.88 13.55
N ALA A 99 -5.10 -2.22 13.74
CA ALA A 99 -4.72 -1.53 14.98
C ALA A 99 -5.18 -0.06 14.99
#